data_AF-A0A377D4X8-F1
#
_entry.id   AF-A0A377D4X8-F1
#
_cell.length_a   1.000
_cell.length_b   1.000
_cell.length_c   1.000
_cell.angle_alpha   90.00
_cell.angle_beta   90.00
_cell.angle_gamma   90.00
#
_symmetry.space_group_name_H-M   'P 1'
#
loop_
_entity.id
_entity.type
_entity.pdbx_description
1 polymer ?
#
loop_
_entity_poly.entity_id
_entity_poly.type
_entity_poly.pdbx_seq_one_letter_code
_entity_poly.pdbx_strand_id
1 'polypeptide(L)'
;MNMFFRLTALAGLLAIAGQTFAVEDITRADQIPVLKEETQHATVSERVTSRFTRSHYRQFDLDQAFSAKIFDRYLNLLDYSHNVLLASDVEQFAKKKTELGDELRSGKLDVFYDLYNLAQKRRFERYQYALSYWKSRWILPATTLITLTAAKRHGRKTRLS
;
A
#
# COMPACT_ATOMS: atom_id res chain seq x y z
N MET A 1 -31.60 -48.75 -16.34
CA MET A 1 -30.57 -47.68 -16.34
C MET A 1 -29.21 -48.33 -16.54
N ASN A 2 -28.54 -48.11 -17.68
CA ASN A 2 -27.33 -48.85 -18.06
C ASN A 2 -26.17 -48.60 -17.09
N MET A 3 -25.57 -49.67 -16.58
CA MET A 3 -24.44 -49.63 -15.64
C MET A 3 -23.23 -48.87 -16.21
N PHE A 4 -23.02 -48.98 -17.53
CA PHE A 4 -22.00 -48.23 -18.27
C PHE A 4 -22.17 -46.71 -18.15
N PHE A 5 -23.40 -46.20 -18.18
CA PHE A 5 -23.67 -44.76 -18.07
C PHE A 5 -23.41 -44.23 -16.65
N ARG A 6 -23.64 -45.05 -15.62
CA ARG A 6 -23.35 -44.70 -14.23
C ARG A 6 -21.85 -44.66 -13.94
N LEU A 7 -21.09 -45.58 -14.53
CA LEU A 7 -19.64 -45.66 -14.38
C LEU A 7 -18.93 -44.48 -15.07
N THR A 8 -19.37 -44.08 -16.26
CA THR A 8 -18.81 -42.90 -16.94
C THR A 8 -19.14 -41.60 -16.21
N ALA A 9 -20.35 -41.47 -15.66
CA ALA A 9 -20.74 -40.32 -14.84
C ALA A 9 -19.90 -40.20 -13.55
N LEU A 10 -19.61 -41.32 -12.89
CA LEU A 10 -18.78 -41.36 -11.68
C LEU A 10 -17.31 -41.00 -11.98
N ALA A 11 -16.77 -41.49 -13.09
CA ALA A 11 -15.41 -41.16 -13.54
C ALA A 11 -15.25 -39.68 -13.90
N GLY A 12 -16.26 -39.08 -14.54
CA GLY A 12 -16.27 -37.64 -14.84
C GLY A 12 -16.30 -36.77 -13.58
N LEU A 13 -17.10 -37.15 -12.58
CA LEU A 13 -17.15 -36.48 -11.28
C LEU A 13 -15.82 -36.59 -10.52
N LEU A 14 -15.14 -37.73 -10.60
CA LEU A 14 -13.84 -37.93 -9.95
C LEU A 14 -12.71 -37.15 -10.64
N ALA A 15 -12.77 -36.98 -11.96
CA ALA A 15 -11.80 -36.18 -12.73
C ALA A 15 -11.88 -34.68 -12.42
N ILE A 16 -13.05 -34.18 -11.99
CA ILE A 16 -13.27 -32.77 -11.62
C ILE A 16 -12.94 -32.52 -10.13
N ALA A 17 -13.04 -33.53 -9.27
CA ALA A 17 -12.87 -33.40 -7.81
C ALA A 17 -11.42 -33.18 -7.32
N GLY A 18 -10.41 -33.08 -8.22
CA GLY A 18 -8.99 -33.12 -7.85
C GLY A 18 -8.10 -31.99 -8.37
N GLN A 19 -8.62 -30.98 -9.07
CA GLN A 19 -7.78 -29.89 -9.57
C GLN A 19 -7.59 -28.81 -8.48
N THR A 20 -6.60 -29.00 -7.61
CA THR A 20 -6.14 -27.92 -6.71
C THR A 20 -5.07 -27.11 -7.43
N PHE A 21 -5.40 -25.90 -7.86
CA PHE A 21 -4.39 -24.95 -8.33
C PHE A 21 -3.68 -24.35 -7.11
N ALA A 22 -2.40 -24.66 -6.96
CA ALA A 22 -1.55 -23.95 -6.01
C ALA A 22 -1.31 -22.53 -6.55
N VAL A 23 -1.60 -21.51 -5.74
CA VAL A 23 -1.16 -20.14 -6.05
C VAL A 23 0.35 -20.13 -5.91
N GLU A 24 1.06 -19.75 -6.97
CA GLU A 24 2.52 -19.62 -6.93
C GLU A 24 2.93 -18.53 -5.92
N ASP A 25 3.98 -18.80 -5.16
CA ASP A 25 4.54 -17.82 -4.24
C ASP A 25 5.07 -16.60 -5.00
N ILE A 26 4.82 -15.41 -4.46
CA ILE A 26 5.37 -14.16 -5.00
C ILE A 26 6.86 -14.09 -4.69
N THR A 27 7.69 -14.30 -5.71
CA THR A 27 9.16 -14.32 -5.61
C THR A 27 9.81 -13.13 -6.31
N ARG A 28 9.07 -12.38 -7.13
CA ARG A 28 9.55 -11.20 -7.85
C ARG A 28 8.59 -10.02 -7.72
N ALA A 29 9.13 -8.80 -7.81
CA ALA A 29 8.35 -7.58 -7.65
C ALA A 29 7.28 -7.37 -8.74
N ASP A 30 7.52 -7.88 -9.96
CA ASP A 30 6.60 -7.78 -11.10
C ASP A 30 5.41 -8.74 -11.01
N GLN A 31 5.45 -9.72 -10.09
CA GLN A 31 4.30 -10.58 -9.80
C GLN A 31 3.29 -9.90 -8.87
N ILE A 32 3.64 -8.75 -8.27
CA ILE A 32 2.71 -7.97 -7.45
C ILE A 32 1.73 -7.28 -8.40
N PRO A 33 0.42 -7.57 -8.30
CA PRO A 33 -0.56 -6.95 -9.18
C PRO A 33 -0.60 -5.44 -8.96
N VAL A 34 -0.55 -4.69 -10.06
CA VAL A 34 -0.72 -3.23 -10.02
C VAL A 34 -2.17 -2.92 -9.70
N LEU A 35 -2.39 -2.31 -8.54
CA LEU A 35 -3.73 -1.96 -8.08
C LEU A 35 -4.25 -0.78 -8.90
N LYS A 36 -5.51 -0.90 -9.31
CA LYS A 36 -6.24 0.15 -10.02
C LYS A 36 -7.51 0.46 -9.27
N GLU A 37 -7.98 1.68 -9.45
CA GLU A 37 -9.25 2.11 -8.92
C GLU A 37 -10.42 1.31 -9.53
N GLU A 38 -11.33 0.83 -8.67
CA GLU A 38 -12.58 0.20 -9.11
C GLU A 38 -13.60 1.26 -9.55
N THR A 39 -14.54 0.88 -10.41
CA THR A 39 -15.47 1.82 -11.05
C THR A 39 -16.31 2.63 -10.06
N GLN A 40 -16.62 2.09 -8.90
CA GLN A 40 -17.39 2.78 -7.87
C GLN A 40 -16.58 3.78 -7.02
N HIS A 41 -15.25 3.67 -6.98
CA HIS A 41 -14.43 4.44 -6.04
C HIS A 41 -14.49 5.95 -6.32
N ALA A 42 -14.53 6.36 -7.58
CA ALA A 42 -14.67 7.77 -7.94
C ALA A 42 -15.95 8.38 -7.34
N THR A 43 -17.09 7.70 -7.55
CA THR A 43 -18.38 8.12 -6.99
C THR A 43 -18.37 8.11 -5.44
N VAL A 44 -17.71 7.13 -4.82
CA VAL A 44 -17.58 7.07 -3.37
C VAL A 44 -16.75 8.25 -2.85
N SER A 45 -15.64 8.58 -3.51
CA SER A 45 -14.79 9.71 -3.14
C SER A 45 -15.55 11.04 -3.17
N GLU A 46 -16.31 11.29 -4.24
CA GLU A 46 -17.15 12.48 -4.37
C GLU A 46 -18.16 12.60 -3.21
N ARG A 47 -18.84 11.49 -2.89
CA ARG A 47 -19.85 11.45 -1.82
C ARG A 47 -19.24 11.67 -0.44
N VAL A 48 -18.10 11.04 -0.16
CA VAL A 48 -17.37 11.20 1.10
C VAL A 48 -16.89 12.64 1.26
N THR A 49 -16.27 13.20 0.22
CA THR A 49 -15.79 14.58 0.19
C THR A 49 -16.92 15.57 0.40
N SER A 50 -18.07 15.37 -0.27
CA SER A 50 -19.26 16.19 -0.10
C SER A 50 -19.79 16.19 1.34
N ARG A 51 -19.86 15.01 1.99
CA ARG A 51 -20.31 14.90 3.38
C ARG A 51 -19.34 15.57 4.36
N PHE A 52 -18.03 15.34 4.21
CA PHE A 52 -17.05 15.93 5.12
C PHE A 52 -16.94 17.45 4.99
N THR A 53 -17.04 18.00 3.78
CA THR A 53 -16.93 19.45 3.57
C THR A 53 -18.20 20.21 3.96
N ARG A 54 -19.39 19.58 3.88
CA ARG A 54 -20.67 20.27 4.09
C ARG A 54 -21.37 19.96 5.40
N SER A 55 -21.15 18.78 5.98
CA SER A 55 -21.94 18.28 7.11
C SER A 55 -21.12 17.92 8.34
N HIS A 56 -19.81 18.12 8.31
CA HIS A 56 -18.95 17.82 9.45
C HIS A 56 -19.01 18.95 10.50
N TYR A 57 -18.98 18.59 11.79
CA TYR A 57 -19.05 19.54 12.90
C TYR A 57 -17.91 20.57 12.85
N ARG A 58 -16.69 20.09 12.60
CA ARG A 58 -15.55 20.98 12.34
C ARG A 58 -15.71 21.61 10.97
N GLN A 59 -15.78 22.93 10.93
CA GLN A 59 -15.68 23.71 9.70
C GLN A 59 -14.23 23.76 9.25
N PHE A 60 -13.98 23.35 8.00
CA PHE A 60 -12.69 23.43 7.36
C PHE A 60 -12.88 23.56 5.85
N ASP A 61 -11.92 24.20 5.19
CA ASP A 61 -11.85 24.23 3.74
C ASP A 61 -10.89 23.15 3.25
N LEU A 62 -11.30 22.40 2.22
CA LEU A 62 -10.44 21.44 1.53
C LEU A 62 -9.54 22.20 0.53
N ASP A 63 -8.71 23.11 1.04
CA ASP A 63 -7.79 23.93 0.25
C ASP A 63 -6.44 23.22 0.02
N GLN A 64 -5.50 23.92 -0.62
CA GLN A 64 -4.16 23.40 -0.88
C GLN A 64 -3.38 23.08 0.41
N ALA A 65 -3.60 23.85 1.48
CA ALA A 65 -2.93 23.65 2.76
C ALA A 65 -3.47 22.43 3.51
N PHE A 66 -4.78 22.18 3.45
CA PHE A 66 -5.41 20.99 3.98
C PHE A 66 -5.02 19.76 3.17
N SER A 67 -4.97 19.89 1.84
CA SER A 67 -4.50 18.83 0.93
C SER A 67 -3.08 18.38 1.24
N ALA A 68 -2.15 19.33 1.49
CA ALA A 68 -0.80 18.99 1.93
C ALA A 68 -0.77 18.21 3.26
N LYS A 69 -1.68 18.51 4.20
CA LYS A 69 -1.80 17.75 5.46
C LYS A 69 -2.37 16.35 5.23
N ILE A 70 -3.27 16.17 4.26
CA ILE A 70 -3.75 14.84 3.85
C ILE A 70 -2.59 14.03 3.27
N PHE A 71 -1.78 14.63 2.40
CA PHE A 71 -0.60 13.98 1.82
C PHE A 71 0.36 13.47 2.90
N ASP A 72 0.75 14.34 3.83
CA ASP A 72 1.66 13.97 4.93
C ASP A 72 1.06 12.86 5.81
N ARG A 73 -0.25 12.91 6.07
CA ARG A 73 -0.96 11.85 6.79
C ARG A 73 -0.96 10.55 6.01
N TYR A 74 -1.19 10.59 4.71
CA TYR A 74 -1.24 9.42 3.85
C TYR A 74 0.12 8.73 3.77
N LEU A 75 1.21 9.49 3.65
CA LEU A 75 2.57 8.96 3.74
C LEU A 75 2.81 8.22 5.06
N ASN A 76 2.36 8.78 6.18
CA ASN A 76 2.49 8.14 7.49
C ASN A 76 1.63 6.87 7.63
N LEU A 77 0.54 6.74 6.89
CA LEU A 77 -0.25 5.51 6.82
C LEU A 77 0.45 4.44 5.99
N LEU A 78 1.12 4.83 4.89
CA LEU A 78 1.86 3.90 4.02
C LEU A 78 3.17 3.42 4.66
N ASP A 79 3.90 4.32 5.30
CA ASP A 79 5.22 4.07 5.89
C ASP A 79 5.36 4.75 7.26
N TYR A 80 4.65 4.23 8.27
CA TYR A 80 4.69 4.76 9.64
C TYR A 80 6.11 4.82 10.23
N SER A 81 6.98 3.87 9.84
CA SER A 81 8.34 3.77 10.37
C SER A 81 9.38 4.54 9.56
N HIS A 82 8.97 5.24 8.50
CA HIS A 82 9.82 6.00 7.56
C HIS A 82 11.06 5.21 7.15
N ASN A 83 10.86 3.98 6.72
CA ASN A 83 11.96 3.07 6.38
C ASN A 83 11.71 2.26 5.10
N VAL A 84 10.53 2.39 4.48
CA VAL A 84 10.17 1.71 3.24
C VAL A 84 10.43 2.62 2.04
N LEU A 85 9.92 3.85 2.07
CA LEU A 85 10.02 4.79 0.96
C LEU A 85 11.36 5.55 0.98
N LEU A 86 11.87 5.89 -0.20
CA LEU A 86 13.02 6.78 -0.33
C LEU A 86 12.58 8.26 -0.25
N ALA A 87 13.50 9.13 0.15
CA ALA A 87 13.25 10.59 0.14
C ALA A 87 12.91 11.09 -1.28
N SER A 88 13.59 10.56 -2.31
CA SER A 88 13.32 10.89 -3.71
C SER A 88 11.92 10.47 -4.17
N ASP A 89 11.45 9.32 -3.69
CA ASP A 89 10.08 8.84 -3.98
C ASP A 89 9.08 9.85 -3.38
N VAL A 90 9.28 10.26 -2.13
CA VAL A 90 8.41 11.25 -1.46
C VAL A 90 8.43 12.60 -2.20
N GLU A 91 9.61 13.10 -2.58
CA GLU A 91 9.76 14.36 -3.30
C GLU A 91 9.07 14.37 -4.66
N GLN A 92 9.05 13.23 -5.37
CA GLN A 92 8.35 13.08 -6.65
C GLN A 92 6.85 13.37 -6.48
N PHE A 93 6.21 12.77 -5.47
CA PHE A 93 4.78 12.93 -5.23
C PHE A 93 4.45 14.22 -4.46
N ALA A 94 5.39 14.77 -3.69
CA ALA A 94 5.21 16.02 -2.95
C ALA A 94 4.90 17.21 -3.87
N LYS A 95 5.26 17.14 -5.16
CA LYS A 95 4.91 18.15 -6.17
C LYS A 95 3.40 18.27 -6.39
N LYS A 96 2.64 17.17 -6.23
CA LYS A 96 1.18 17.11 -6.43
C LYS A 96 0.39 17.17 -5.12
N LYS A 97 1.05 17.36 -3.97
CA LYS A 97 0.38 17.29 -2.64
C LYS A 97 -0.76 18.31 -2.46
N THR A 98 -0.71 19.42 -3.18
CA THR A 98 -1.73 20.48 -3.13
C THR A 98 -2.95 20.18 -3.99
N GLU A 99 -2.86 19.18 -4.87
CA GLU A 99 -3.92 18.77 -5.81
C GLU A 99 -4.84 17.68 -5.22
N LEU A 100 -4.46 17.07 -4.09
CA LEU A 100 -5.22 15.97 -3.48
C LEU A 100 -6.66 16.34 -3.14
N GLY A 101 -6.92 17.59 -2.75
CA GLY A 101 -8.29 18.06 -2.51
C GLY A 101 -9.16 17.99 -3.76
N ASP A 102 -8.58 18.28 -4.93
CA ASP A 102 -9.28 18.22 -6.21
C ASP A 102 -9.42 16.78 -6.73
N GLU A 103 -8.43 15.92 -6.49
CA GLU A 103 -8.54 14.47 -6.71
C GLU A 103 -9.71 13.88 -5.90
N LEU A 104 -9.80 14.22 -4.61
CA LEU A 104 -10.87 13.75 -3.74
C LEU A 104 -12.25 14.26 -4.18
N ARG A 105 -12.34 15.51 -4.67
CA ARG A 105 -13.57 16.10 -5.19
C ARG A 105 -14.02 15.52 -6.53
N SER A 106 -13.09 15.14 -7.39
CA SER A 106 -13.37 14.63 -8.74
C SER A 106 -13.37 13.10 -8.82
N GLY A 107 -12.95 12.42 -7.75
CA GLY A 107 -12.80 10.97 -7.72
C GLY A 107 -11.65 10.44 -8.57
N LYS A 108 -10.72 11.30 -9.03
CA LYS A 108 -9.52 10.86 -9.77
C LYS A 108 -8.40 10.58 -8.79
N LEU A 109 -8.29 9.36 -8.29
CA LEU A 109 -7.43 9.02 -7.15
C LEU A 109 -5.99 8.61 -7.56
N ASP A 110 -5.49 9.13 -8.68
CA ASP A 110 -4.24 8.68 -9.32
C ASP A 110 -3.04 8.76 -8.35
N VAL A 111 -2.86 9.88 -7.63
CA VAL A 111 -1.72 10.02 -6.70
C VAL A 111 -1.79 9.00 -5.57
N PHE A 112 -2.99 8.68 -5.08
CA PHE A 112 -3.16 7.69 -4.01
C PHE A 112 -2.76 6.29 -4.50
N TYR A 113 -3.25 5.86 -5.67
CA TYR A 113 -2.95 4.54 -6.21
C TYR A 113 -1.49 4.40 -6.65
N ASP A 114 -0.94 5.41 -7.33
CA ASP A 114 0.46 5.38 -7.79
C ASP A 114 1.43 5.28 -6.61
N LEU A 115 1.21 6.09 -5.56
CA LEU A 115 2.05 6.07 -4.37
C LEU A 115 1.88 4.77 -3.58
N TYR A 116 0.67 4.20 -3.52
CA TYR A 116 0.43 2.91 -2.90
C TYR A 116 1.16 1.79 -3.64
N ASN A 117 1.04 1.73 -4.97
CA ASN A 117 1.73 0.73 -5.79
C ASN A 117 3.26 0.82 -5.65
N LEU A 118 3.81 2.04 -5.62
CA LEU A 118 5.23 2.25 -5.35
C LEU A 118 5.61 1.75 -3.95
N ALA A 119 4.82 2.06 -2.92
CA ALA A 119 5.05 1.59 -1.56
C ALA A 119 5.03 0.06 -1.46
N GLN A 120 4.12 -0.61 -2.19
CA GLN A 120 4.06 -2.06 -2.24
C GLN A 120 5.33 -2.67 -2.83
N LYS A 121 5.83 -2.10 -3.95
CA LYS A 121 7.10 -2.49 -4.55
C LYS A 121 8.27 -2.31 -3.58
N ARG A 122 8.41 -1.13 -2.97
CA ARG A 122 9.47 -0.83 -1.99
C ARG A 122 9.42 -1.74 -0.77
N ARG A 123 8.22 -2.05 -0.29
CA ARG A 123 8.01 -2.95 0.84
C ARG A 123 8.46 -4.37 0.50
N PHE A 124 8.17 -4.84 -0.71
CA PHE A 124 8.65 -6.13 -1.19
C PHE A 124 10.18 -6.17 -1.27
N GLU A 125 10.82 -5.16 -1.86
CA GLU A 125 12.29 -5.03 -1.92
C GLU A 125 12.91 -5.09 -0.51
N ARG A 126 12.29 -4.41 0.45
CA ARG A 126 12.70 -4.42 1.86
C ARG A 126 12.60 -5.82 2.49
N TYR A 127 11.52 -6.55 2.24
CA TYR A 127 11.37 -7.90 2.76
C TYR A 127 12.34 -8.89 2.14
N GLN A 128 12.58 -8.80 0.83
CA GLN A 128 13.62 -9.60 0.17
C GLN A 128 15.00 -9.35 0.77
N TYR A 129 15.33 -8.08 1.03
CA TYR A 129 16.56 -7.71 1.73
C TYR A 129 16.63 -8.28 3.15
N ALA A 130 15.54 -8.23 3.92
CA ALA A 130 15.50 -8.81 5.26
C ALA A 130 15.70 -10.34 5.24
N LEU A 131 15.10 -11.03 4.27
CA LEU A 131 15.23 -12.48 4.10
C LEU A 131 16.63 -12.90 3.66
N SER A 132 17.31 -12.10 2.83
CA SER A 132 18.71 -12.38 2.46
C SER A 132 19.64 -12.24 3.68
N TYR A 133 19.35 -11.26 4.54
CA TYR A 133 20.11 -11.01 5.75
C TYR A 133 19.93 -12.11 6.82
N TRP A 134 18.71 -12.62 6.98
CA TRP A 134 18.38 -13.69 7.94
C TRP A 134 19.24 -14.94 7.78
N LYS A 135 19.64 -15.27 6.55
CA LYS A 135 20.46 -16.45 6.25
C LYS A 135 21.92 -16.29 6.70
N SER A 136 22.36 -15.07 7.01
CA SER A 136 23.70 -14.77 7.50
C SER A 136 23.77 -14.86 9.03
N ARG A 137 24.91 -15.30 9.59
CA ARG A 137 25.13 -15.31 11.04
C ARG A 137 25.24 -13.86 11.54
N TRP A 138 24.16 -13.35 12.14
CA TRP A 138 24.11 -11.99 12.67
C TRP A 138 24.64 -11.92 14.11
N ILE A 139 25.48 -10.91 14.40
CA ILE A 139 26.01 -10.60 15.72
C ILE A 139 25.66 -9.12 16.01
N LEU A 140 24.72 -8.87 16.92
CA LEU A 140 24.47 -7.51 17.42
C LEU A 140 25.38 -7.24 18.61
N PRO A 141 26.14 -6.12 18.63
CA PRO A 141 26.82 -5.70 19.83
C PRO A 141 25.78 -5.28 20.88
N ALA A 142 26.00 -5.66 22.14
CA ALA A 142 25.08 -5.44 23.27
C ALA A 142 24.73 -3.96 23.53
N THR A 143 25.49 -3.02 22.96
CA THR A 143 25.30 -1.57 23.08
C THR A 143 24.39 -0.97 21.99
N THR A 144 23.85 -1.78 21.09
CA THR A 144 23.01 -1.29 19.99
C THR A 144 21.63 -0.85 20.49
N LEU A 145 21.25 0.40 20.23
CA LEU A 145 19.92 0.93 20.57
C LEU A 145 19.00 0.93 19.34
N ILE A 146 17.81 0.37 19.49
CA ILE A 146 16.75 0.39 18.47
C ILE A 146 15.70 1.40 18.88
N THR A 147 15.36 2.32 17.96
CA THR A 147 14.29 3.30 18.18
C THR A 147 12.96 2.74 17.70
N LEU A 148 12.02 2.55 18.62
CA LEU A 148 10.66 2.07 18.33
C LEU A 148 9.81 3.16 17.64
N THR A 149 10.05 4.43 17.94
CA THR A 149 9.29 5.55 17.36
C THR A 149 10.11 6.24 16.28
N ALA A 150 9.68 6.08 15.02
CA ALA A 150 10.36 6.65 13.86
C ALA A 150 9.58 7.78 13.16
N ALA A 151 8.34 8.04 13.57
CA ALA A 151 7.38 8.96 12.93
C ALA A 151 7.84 10.43 12.74
N LYS A 152 9.03 10.81 13.23
CA LYS A 152 9.60 12.16 13.12
C LYS A 152 11.09 12.17 12.78
N ARG A 153 11.63 11.12 12.11
CA ARG A 153 13.07 11.00 11.85
C ARG A 153 13.66 12.12 10.98
N HIS A 154 12.86 12.83 10.18
CA HIS A 154 13.26 14.02 9.39
C HIS A 154 13.46 15.29 10.24
N GLY A 155 14.25 15.20 11.32
CA GLY A 155 14.45 16.33 12.25
C GLY A 155 15.67 16.23 13.18
N ARG A 156 16.62 15.31 12.96
CA ARG A 156 17.89 15.34 13.71
C ARG A 156 18.85 16.34 13.07
N LYS A 157 18.67 17.63 13.42
CA LYS A 157 19.79 18.57 13.42
C LYS A 157 20.91 17.97 14.27
N THR A 158 22.09 17.92 13.67
CA THR A 158 23.41 17.85 14.28
C THR A 158 23.42 18.18 15.78
N ARG A 159 23.71 17.18 16.61
CA ARG A 159 24.26 17.40 17.95
C ARG A 159 25.41 16.43 18.16
N LEU A 160 26.56 16.82 17.62
CA LEU A 160 27.86 16.47 18.15
C LEU A 160 28.55 17.82 18.40
N SER A 161 28.45 18.27 19.65
CA SER A 161 29.44 19.13 20.30
C SER A 161 30.46 18.22 20.96
#